data_AF-A0A1R3X3U6-F1
#
_entry.id   AF-A0A1R3X3U6-F1
#
_cell.length_a   1.000
_cell.length_b   1.000
_cell.length_c   1.000
_cell.angle_alpha   90.00
_cell.angle_beta   90.00
_cell.angle_gamma   90.00
#
_symmetry.space_group_name_H-M   'P 1'
#
loop_
_entity.id
_entity.type
_entity.pdbx_description
1 polymer ?
#
loop_
_entity_poly.entity_id
_entity_poly.type
_entity_poly.pdbx_seq_one_letter_code
_entity_poly.pdbx_strand_id
1 'polypeptide(L)' 'MFRLLRTIILVMFAFVAGMLFEREGRQETCEGGGGLWIENICVGPEFN' A
#
# COMPACT_ATOMS: atom_id res chain seq x y z
N MET A 1 -23.42 -12.56 21.76
CA MET A 1 -22.72 -11.32 21.33
C MET A 1 -21.54 -11.56 20.37
N PHE A 2 -21.24 -12.79 19.94
CA PHE A 2 -20.16 -13.11 18.98
C PHE A 2 -20.22 -12.36 17.63
N ARG A 3 -21.40 -11.85 17.25
CA ARG A 3 -21.59 -11.11 16.00
C ARG A 3 -20.82 -9.78 15.97
N LEU A 4 -20.76 -9.07 17.09
CA LEU A 4 -20.03 -7.79 17.22
C LEU A 4 -18.51 -7.99 17.22
N LEU A 5 -18.03 -9.04 17.90
CA LEU A 5 -16.61 -9.38 17.91
C LEU A 5 -16.12 -9.70 16.48
N ARG A 6 -16.90 -10.50 15.74
CA ARG A 6 -16.58 -10.86 14.35
C ARG A 6 -16.51 -9.64 13.44
N THR A 7 -17.41 -8.66 13.60
CA THR A 7 -17.38 -7.45 12.78
C THR A 7 -16.14 -6.60 13.02
N ILE A 8 -15.72 -6.44 14.29
CA ILE A 8 -14.52 -5.66 14.61
C ILE A 8 -13.28 -6.32 14.01
N ILE A 9 -13.17 -7.65 14.10
CA ILE A 9 -12.06 -8.42 13.53
C ILE A 9 -12.00 -8.23 12.00
N LEU A 10 -13.14 -8.34 11.31
CA LEU A 10 -13.19 -8.17 9.86
C LEU A 10 -12.83 -6.74 9.42
N VAL A 11 -13.28 -5.72 10.16
CA VAL A 11 -12.93 -4.33 9.90
C VAL A 11 -11.43 -4.09 10.09
N MET A 12 -10.81 -4.67 11.13
CA MET A 12 -9.37 -4.57 11.34
C MET A 12 -8.58 -5.19 10.18
N PHE A 13 -8.99 -6.37 9.69
CA PHE A 13 -8.34 -7.00 8.53
C PHE A 13 -8.50 -6.16 7.26
N ALA A 14 -9.70 -5.63 6.99
CA ALA A 14 -9.92 -4.77 5.83
C ALA A 14 -9.08 -3.48 5.89
N PHE A 15 -8.93 -2.89 7.07
CA PHE A 15 -8.10 -1.71 7.28
C PHE A 15 -6.61 -1.98 7.01
N VAL A 16 -6.07 -3.09 7.55
CA VAL A 16 -4.67 -3.48 7.32
C VAL A 16 -4.42 -3.81 5.86
N ALA A 17 -5.33 -4.53 5.20
CA ALA A 17 -5.23 -4.83 3.78
C ALA A 17 -5.20 -3.54 2.93
N GLY A 18 -6.05 -2.55 3.24
CA GLY A 18 -6.04 -1.26 2.55
C GLY A 18 -4.72 -0.49 2.75
N MET A 19 -4.16 -0.50 3.95
CA MET A 19 -2.87 0.14 4.23
C MET A 19 -1.71 -0.48 3.46
N LEU A 20 -1.72 -1.81 3.26
CA LEU A 20 -0.73 -2.52 2.45
C LEU A 20 -0.92 -2.22 0.96
N PHE A 21 -2.17 -2.25 0.48
CA PHE A 21 -2.51 -1.92 -0.90
C PHE A 21 -2.02 -0.52 -1.31
N GLU A 22 -2.23 0.49 -0.46
CA GLU A 22 -1.75 1.87 -0.69
C GLU A 22 -0.21 2.00 -0.68
N ARG A 23 0.51 1.05 -0.05
CA ARG A 23 1.97 1.02 -0.08
C ARG A 23 2.47 0.37 -1.38
N GLU A 24 1.90 -0.76 -1.75
CA GLU A 24 2.25 -1.47 -2.99
C GLU A 24 1.90 -0.64 -4.22
N GLY A 25 0.72 -0.02 -4.26
CA GLY A 25 0.30 0.81 -5.40
C GLY A 25 1.22 2.01 -5.65
N ARG A 26 1.85 2.57 -4.61
CA ARG A 26 2.85 3.65 -4.78
C ARG A 26 4.14 3.17 -5.44
N GLN A 27 4.57 1.95 -5.10
CA GLN A 27 5.71 1.32 -5.73
C GLN A 27 5.41 0.99 -7.20
N GLU A 28 4.28 0.34 -7.48
CA GLU A 28 3.86 0.00 -8.85
C GLU A 28 3.68 1.25 -9.72
N THR A 29 3.15 2.34 -9.17
CA THR A 29 2.99 3.61 -9.89
C THR A 29 4.35 4.22 -10.24
N CYS A 30 5.35 4.09 -9.37
CA CYS A 30 6.69 4.58 -9.62
C CYS A 30 7.39 3.78 -10.72
N GLU A 31 7.39 2.45 -10.59
CA GLU A 31 8.01 1.54 -11.55
C GLU A 31 7.31 1.59 -12.91
N GLY A 32 5.98 1.68 -12.91
CA GLY A 32 5.17 1.83 -14.12
C GLY A 32 5.36 3.18 -14.83
N GLY A 33 5.75 4.22 -14.10
CA GLY A 33 6.10 5.54 -14.64
C GLY A 33 7.53 5.64 -15.17
N GLY A 34 8.31 4.56 -15.11
CA GLY A 34 9.73 4.55 -15.49
C GLY A 34 10.67 5.15 -14.44
N GLY A 35 10.18 5.34 -13.20
CA GLY A 35 10.99 5.72 -12.04
C GLY A 35 11.60 4.50 -11.35
N LEU A 36 12.66 4.73 -10.57
CA LEU A 36 13.27 3.69 -9.74
C LEU A 36 12.73 3.81 -8.30
N TRP A 37 12.20 2.71 -7.76
CA TRP A 37 11.78 2.65 -6.37
C TRP A 37 12.98 2.26 -5.48
N ILE A 38 13.48 3.20 -4.67
CA ILE A 38 14.64 3.00 -3.79
C ILE A 38 14.24 3.40 -2.38
N GLU A 39 14.47 2.56 -1.37
CA GLU A 39 14.29 2.94 0.05
C GLU A 39 12.94 3.62 0.42
N ASN A 40 11.81 3.18 -0.17
CA ASN A 40 10.47 3.80 -0.04
C ASN A 40 10.31 5.21 -0.66
N ILE A 41 11.23 5.63 -1.53
CA ILE A 41 11.09 6.83 -2.33
C ILE A 41 11.02 6.46 -3.82
N CYS A 42 10.16 7.18 -4.54
CA CYS A 42 10.15 7.12 -6.01
C CYS A 42 11.14 8.14 -6.56
N VAL A 43 12.15 7.66 -7.26
CA VAL A 43 13.17 8.49 -7.90
C VAL A 43 12.87 8.54 -9.40
N GLY A 44 12.49 9.72 -9.89
CA GLY A 44 12.19 9.93 -11.32
C GLY A 44 13.45 9.88 -12.20
N PRO A 45 13.29 9.75 -13.53
CA PRO A 45 14.40 9.67 -14.51
C PRO A 45 15.23 10.96 -14.63
N GLU A 46 14.90 12.00 -13.87
CA GLU A 46 15.57 13.31 -13.82
C GLU A 46 16.92 13.31 -13.08
N PHE A 47 17.38 12.15 -12.58
CA PHE A 47 18.72 11.95 -12.04
C PHE A 47 19.69 11.30 -13.05
N ASN A 48 19.82 11.89 -14.25
CA ASN A 48 20.90 11.57 -15.20
C ASN A 48 21.66 12.85 -15.58
#